data_AF-A0A6N7RQX7-F1
#
_entry.id   AF-A0A6N7RQX7-F1
#
_cell.length_a   1.000
_cell.length_b   1.000
_cell.length_c   1.000
_cell.angle_alpha   90.00
_cell.angle_beta   90.00
_cell.angle_gamma   90.00
#
_symmetry.space_group_name_H-M   'P 1'
#
loop_
_entity.id
_entity.type
_entity.pdbx_description
1 polymer ?
#
loop_
_entity_poly.entity_id
_entity_poly.type
_entity_poly.pdbx_seq_one_letter_code
_entity_poly.pdbx_strand_id
1 'polypeptide(L)'
;MDGNEGIGSLLGRLLSIVEATEAACKVNMRDEGETVCGRQLPTASKTPQFAYPEILRAYYASIKIVRRNNEGRAILLDSLFDEISNALEERRIPKSLNEAEQCDFFIAYRLQRREFKWMTYGKAEV
;
A
#
# COMPACT_ATOMS: atom_id res chain seq x y z
N MET A 1 13.35 -14.59 13.66
CA MET A 1 12.51 -14.24 12.51
C MET A 1 13.46 -13.95 11.38
N ASP A 2 13.48 -14.82 10.36
CA ASP A 2 14.47 -14.77 9.28
C ASP A 2 14.33 -13.45 8.52
N GLY A 3 15.37 -12.62 8.62
CA GLY A 3 15.41 -11.23 8.16
C GLY A 3 15.56 -11.09 6.64
N ASN A 4 14.78 -11.84 5.86
CA ASN A 4 14.76 -11.66 4.41
C ASN A 4 13.34 -11.81 3.86
N GLU A 5 12.55 -10.75 4.03
CA GLU A 5 11.19 -10.70 3.48
C GLU A 5 11.26 -10.81 1.94
N GLY A 6 10.48 -11.71 1.35
CA GLY A 6 10.49 -11.95 -0.10
C GLY A 6 9.96 -10.75 -0.89
N ILE A 7 10.44 -10.58 -2.13
CA ILE A 7 10.05 -9.43 -2.97
C ILE A 7 8.54 -9.37 -3.22
N GLY A 8 7.88 -10.52 -3.39
CA GLY A 8 6.43 -10.61 -3.49
C GLY A 8 5.74 -10.03 -2.26
N SER A 9 6.18 -10.44 -1.06
CA SER A 9 5.66 -9.94 0.22
C SER A 9 5.80 -8.42 0.35
N LEU A 10 7.00 -7.88 0.10
CA LEU A 10 7.29 -6.45 0.19
C LEU A 10 6.37 -5.63 -0.73
N LEU A 11 6.22 -6.07 -1.98
CA LEU A 11 5.33 -5.42 -2.94
C LEU A 11 3.87 -5.51 -2.48
N GLY A 12 3.41 -6.67 -2.03
CA GLY A 12 2.06 -6.84 -1.48
C GLY A 12 1.76 -5.89 -0.32
N ARG A 13 2.70 -5.75 0.63
CA ARG A 13 2.60 -4.80 1.75
C ARG A 13 2.54 -3.36 1.25
N LEU A 14 3.42 -2.98 0.32
CA LEU A 14 3.47 -1.63 -0.25
C LEU A 14 2.14 -1.25 -0.91
N LEU A 15 1.58 -2.12 -1.76
CA LEU A 15 0.28 -1.86 -2.39
C LEU A 15 -0.81 -1.62 -1.34
N SER A 16 -0.85 -2.42 -0.28
CA SER A 16 -1.83 -2.25 0.79
C SER A 16 -1.67 -0.92 1.55
N ILE A 17 -0.44 -0.46 1.78
CA ILE A 17 -0.16 0.81 2.45
C ILE A 17 -0.62 1.99 1.59
N VAL A 18 -0.32 1.94 0.29
CA VAL A 18 -0.77 2.99 -0.64
C VAL A 18 -2.29 3.01 -0.75
N GLU A 19 -2.95 1.86 -0.83
CA GLU A 19 -4.41 1.78 -0.86
C GLU A 19 -5.05 2.36 0.42
N ALA A 20 -4.47 2.06 1.58
CA ALA A 20 -4.91 2.63 2.85
C ALA A 20 -4.73 4.16 2.90
N THR A 21 -3.66 4.66 2.27
CA THR A 21 -3.39 6.10 2.12
C THR A 21 -4.40 6.78 1.19
N GLU A 22 -4.73 6.15 0.06
CA GLU A 22 -5.81 6.60 -0.84
C GLU A 22 -7.15 6.64 -0.10
N ALA A 23 -7.49 5.60 0.66
CA ALA A 23 -8.72 5.54 1.45
C ALA A 23 -8.77 6.62 2.54
N ALA A 24 -7.66 6.86 3.24
CA ALA A 24 -7.54 7.90 4.26
C ALA A 24 -7.74 9.33 3.68
N CYS A 25 -7.35 9.54 2.43
CA CYS A 25 -7.57 10.79 1.71
C CYS A 25 -9.06 11.01 1.37
N LYS A 26 -9.83 9.94 1.17
CA LYS A 26 -11.23 9.98 0.71
C LYS A 26 -12.27 10.16 1.83
N VAL A 27 -11.86 10.30 3.10
CA VAL A 27 -12.75 10.31 4.28
C VAL A 27 -13.87 11.39 4.24
N ASN A 28 -13.80 12.38 3.34
CA ASN A 28 -14.85 13.39 3.11
C ASN A 28 -15.30 13.51 1.64
N MET A 29 -14.92 12.57 0.77
CA MET A 29 -15.29 12.58 -0.66
C MET A 29 -16.50 11.66 -0.88
N ARG A 30 -17.54 12.16 -1.57
CA ARG A 30 -18.74 11.37 -1.94
C ARG A 30 -18.48 10.30 -3.00
N ASP A 31 -17.24 10.18 -3.47
CA ASP A 31 -16.88 9.32 -4.59
C ASP A 31 -16.12 8.07 -4.08
N GLU A 32 -16.83 6.95 -4.11
CA GLU A 32 -16.33 5.61 -3.80
C GLU A 32 -15.63 4.95 -5.00
N GLY A 33 -15.25 5.73 -6.02
CA GLY A 33 -14.56 5.21 -7.19
C GLY A 33 -13.36 4.31 -6.85
N GLU A 34 -13.14 3.30 -7.69
CA GLU A 34 -12.06 2.32 -7.55
C GLU A 34 -10.69 3.02 -7.39
N THR A 35 -9.91 2.62 -6.38
CA THR A 35 -8.58 3.20 -6.11
C THR A 35 -7.61 2.88 -7.24
N VAL A 36 -6.55 3.67 -7.39
CA VAL A 36 -5.45 3.32 -8.31
C VAL A 36 -4.91 1.94 -7.95
N CYS A 37 -4.76 1.66 -6.64
CA CYS A 37 -4.32 0.36 -6.16
C CYS A 37 -5.27 -0.79 -6.54
N GLY A 38 -6.58 -0.60 -6.45
CA GLY A 38 -7.58 -1.60 -6.84
C GLY A 38 -7.45 -2.00 -8.30
N ARG A 39 -7.39 -1.00 -9.20
CA ARG A 39 -7.20 -1.22 -10.65
C ARG A 39 -5.86 -1.88 -10.97
N GLN A 40 -4.81 -1.52 -10.24
CA GLN A 40 -3.46 -2.01 -10.49
C GLN A 40 -3.18 -3.38 -9.86
N LEU A 41 -4.03 -3.91 -8.98
CA LEU A 41 -3.79 -5.18 -8.26
C LEU A 41 -3.42 -6.37 -9.17
N PRO A 42 -4.11 -6.62 -10.31
CA PRO A 42 -3.73 -7.72 -11.21
C PRO A 42 -2.37 -7.52 -11.88
N THR A 43 -2.03 -6.28 -12.26
CA THR A 43 -0.76 -5.94 -12.90
C THR A 43 0.37 -5.93 -11.87
N ALA A 44 0.13 -5.39 -10.68
CA ALA A 44 1.08 -5.31 -9.57
C ALA A 44 1.53 -6.69 -9.09
N SER A 45 0.62 -7.67 -9.08
CA SER A 45 0.96 -9.06 -8.72
C SER A 45 1.74 -9.78 -9.81
N LYS A 46 1.59 -9.46 -11.10
CA LYS A 46 2.25 -10.21 -12.20
C LYS A 46 3.49 -9.52 -12.76
N THR A 47 3.39 -8.23 -13.06
CA THR A 47 4.39 -7.42 -13.77
C THR A 47 4.58 -6.06 -13.07
N PRO A 48 5.14 -6.05 -11.85
CA PRO A 48 5.13 -4.87 -10.97
C PRO A 48 5.82 -3.65 -11.56
N GLN A 49 6.82 -3.81 -12.44
CA GLN A 49 7.47 -2.69 -13.14
C GLN A 49 6.49 -1.74 -13.86
N PHE A 50 5.31 -2.23 -14.28
CA PHE A 50 4.31 -1.41 -14.99
C PHE A 50 3.30 -0.75 -14.05
N ALA A 51 3.01 -1.37 -12.91
CA ALA A 51 2.02 -0.88 -11.96
C ALA A 51 2.63 0.10 -10.93
N TYR A 52 3.81 -0.22 -10.40
CA TYR A 52 4.37 0.50 -9.25
C TYR A 52 4.73 1.96 -9.52
N PRO A 53 5.15 2.40 -10.72
CA PRO A 53 5.30 3.82 -11.00
C PRO A 53 4.02 4.62 -10.78
N GLU A 54 2.85 4.08 -11.09
CA GLU A 54 1.57 4.74 -10.84
C GLU A 54 1.14 4.66 -9.37
N ILE A 55 1.33 3.49 -8.74
CA ILE A 55 1.05 3.29 -7.31
C ILE A 55 1.85 4.28 -6.46
N LEU A 56 3.16 4.44 -6.72
CA LEU A 56 4.01 5.39 -5.99
C LEU A 56 3.56 6.84 -6.20
N ARG A 57 3.12 7.21 -7.41
CA ARG A 57 2.56 8.56 -7.64
C ARG A 57 1.26 8.77 -6.86
N ALA A 58 0.40 7.75 -6.79
CA ALA A 58 -0.82 7.81 -6.00
C ALA A 58 -0.51 8.04 -4.51
N TYR A 59 0.50 7.36 -3.97
CA TYR A 59 0.97 7.57 -2.60
C TYR A 59 1.30 9.05 -2.33
N TYR A 60 2.22 9.63 -3.10
CA TYR A 60 2.67 11.01 -2.89
C TYR A 60 1.55 12.04 -3.08
N ALA A 61 0.55 11.74 -3.93
CA ALA A 61 -0.63 12.59 -4.07
C ALA A 61 -1.54 12.50 -2.83
N SER A 62 -1.84 11.29 -2.37
CA SER A 62 -2.75 11.06 -1.25
C SER A 62 -2.17 11.47 0.09
N ILE A 63 -0.90 11.17 0.37
CA ILE A 63 -0.28 11.45 1.68
C ILE A 63 -0.23 12.95 2.00
N LYS A 64 -0.09 13.81 0.98
CA LYS A 64 -0.17 15.28 1.13
C LYS A 64 -1.53 15.73 1.66
N ILE A 65 -2.60 15.08 1.21
CA ILE A 65 -3.96 15.38 1.65
C ILE A 65 -4.21 14.81 3.04
N VAL A 66 -3.78 13.56 3.29
CA VAL A 66 -3.88 12.95 4.62
C VAL A 66 -3.15 13.81 5.65
N ARG A 67 -1.93 14.28 5.37
CA ARG A 67 -1.15 15.12 6.29
C ARG A 67 -1.85 16.42 6.66
N ARG A 68 -2.57 17.05 5.73
CA ARG A 68 -3.36 18.26 6.01
C ARG A 68 -4.57 17.98 6.89
N ASN A 69 -5.20 16.81 6.73
CA ASN A 69 -6.44 16.46 7.42
C ASN A 69 -6.20 15.78 8.77
N ASN A 70 -5.13 15.00 8.89
CA ASN A 70 -4.77 14.24 10.08
C ASN A 70 -3.26 13.91 10.04
N GLU A 71 -2.46 14.78 10.66
CA GLU A 71 -1.00 14.66 10.69
C GLU A 71 -0.54 13.35 11.37
N GLY A 72 -1.15 12.97 12.50
CA GLY A 72 -0.81 11.73 13.20
C GLY A 72 -1.00 10.48 12.33
N ARG A 73 -2.09 10.44 11.55
CA ARG A 73 -2.33 9.36 10.58
C ARG A 73 -1.33 9.37 9.43
N ALA A 74 -0.95 10.56 8.95
CA ALA A 74 0.06 10.68 7.91
C ALA A 74 1.44 10.17 8.39
N ILE A 75 1.85 10.55 9.60
CA ILE A 75 3.12 10.08 10.20
C ILE A 75 3.17 8.55 10.25
N LEU A 76 2.08 7.91 10.67
CA LEU A 76 2.01 6.44 10.70
C LEU A 76 2.13 5.82 9.31
N LEU A 77 1.41 6.36 8.32
CA LEU A 77 1.44 5.85 6.95
C LEU A 77 2.80 6.08 6.27
N ASP A 78 3.41 7.25 6.49
CA ASP A 78 4.78 7.57 6.05
C ASP A 78 5.79 6.59 6.67
N SER A 79 5.70 6.33 7.98
CA SER A 79 6.59 5.37 8.65
C SER A 79 6.50 3.97 8.05
N LEU A 80 5.30 3.49 7.73
CA LEU A 80 5.10 2.18 7.11
C LEU A 80 5.60 2.16 5.66
N PHE A 81 5.36 3.23 4.91
CA PHE A 81 5.82 3.37 3.54
C PHE A 81 7.36 3.39 3.47
N ASP A 82 8.00 4.14 4.36
CA ASP A 82 9.46 4.27 4.44
C ASP A 82 10.11 2.93 4.83
N GLU A 83 9.52 2.18 5.76
CA GLU A 83 9.97 0.83 6.12
C GLU A 83 10.10 -0.07 4.88
N ILE A 84 9.04 -0.14 4.07
CA ILE A 84 9.04 -0.98 2.86
C ILE A 84 9.94 -0.40 1.76
N SER A 85 9.94 0.92 1.59
CA SER A 85 10.74 1.59 0.56
C SER A 85 12.23 1.40 0.80
N ASN A 86 12.68 1.46 2.07
CA ASN A 86 14.05 1.18 2.44
C ASN A 86 14.42 -0.29 2.17
N ALA A 87 13.53 -1.23 2.48
CA ALA A 87 13.74 -2.65 2.15
C ALA A 87 13.78 -2.91 0.63
N LEU A 88 13.10 -2.08 -0.16
CA LEU A 88 13.12 -2.09 -1.62
C LEU A 88 14.27 -1.27 -2.23
N GLU A 89 14.93 -0.37 -1.50
CA GLU A 89 16.01 0.45 -2.05
C GLU A 89 17.16 -0.42 -2.55
N GLU A 90 17.48 -1.47 -1.79
CA GLU A 90 18.46 -2.49 -2.16
C GLU A 90 17.95 -3.43 -3.28
N ARG A 91 16.64 -3.40 -3.58
CA ARG A 91 15.94 -4.34 -4.46
C ARG A 91 15.09 -3.61 -5.49
N ARG A 92 15.65 -3.38 -6.68
CA ARG A 92 14.89 -2.84 -7.82
C ARG A 92 13.58 -3.59 -8.02
N ILE A 93 12.50 -2.85 -8.32
CA ILE A 93 11.20 -3.45 -8.66
C ILE A 93 11.38 -4.41 -9.85
N PRO A 94 11.02 -5.70 -9.71
CA PRO A 94 11.27 -6.69 -10.75
C PRO A 94 10.35 -6.51 -11.95
N LYS A 95 10.74 -7.09 -13.10
CA LYS A 95 9.91 -7.06 -14.31
C LYS A 95 8.64 -7.89 -14.16
N SER A 96 8.76 -9.02 -13.48
CA SER A 96 7.69 -9.99 -13.23
C SER A 96 7.93 -10.74 -11.92
N LEU A 97 6.87 -11.26 -11.33
CA LEU A 97 6.93 -12.19 -10.19
C LEU A 97 6.67 -13.63 -10.68
N ASN A 98 7.42 -14.59 -10.14
CA ASN A 98 7.11 -16.01 -10.32
C ASN A 98 5.89 -16.41 -9.46
N GLU A 99 5.28 -17.57 -9.71
CA GLU A 99 4.03 -17.97 -9.04
C GLU A 99 4.10 -17.97 -7.50
N ALA A 100 5.22 -18.41 -6.92
CA ALA A 100 5.40 -18.39 -5.47
C ALA A 100 5.43 -16.95 -4.92
N GLU A 101 6.17 -16.06 -5.60
CA GLU A 101 6.20 -14.63 -5.25
C GLU A 101 4.82 -13.96 -5.42
N GLN A 102 4.02 -14.40 -6.40
CA GLN A 102 2.63 -13.92 -6.57
C GLN A 102 1.75 -14.37 -5.40
N CYS A 103 1.90 -15.61 -4.92
CA CYS A 103 1.20 -16.07 -3.73
C CYS A 103 1.60 -15.26 -2.49
N ASP A 104 2.90 -15.06 -2.28
CA ASP A 104 3.43 -14.26 -1.17
C ASP A 104 2.90 -12.83 -1.21
N PHE A 105 2.83 -12.24 -2.41
CA PHE A 105 2.24 -10.93 -2.64
C PHE A 105 0.81 -10.85 -2.12
N PHE A 106 -0.07 -11.77 -2.52
CA PHE A 106 -1.47 -11.72 -2.11
C PHE A 106 -1.65 -11.99 -0.62
N ILE A 107 -0.85 -12.90 -0.05
CA ILE A 107 -0.87 -13.18 1.40
C ILE A 107 -0.47 -11.92 2.18
N ALA A 108 0.67 -11.32 1.84
CA ALA A 108 1.18 -10.15 2.53
C ALA A 108 0.27 -8.92 2.35
N TYR A 109 -0.24 -8.70 1.14
CA TYR A 109 -1.25 -7.68 0.86
C TYR A 109 -2.48 -7.85 1.76
N ARG A 110 -3.01 -9.08 1.87
CA ARG A 110 -4.20 -9.36 2.68
C ARG A 110 -3.97 -9.18 4.17
N LEU A 111 -2.79 -9.59 4.66
CA LEU A 111 -2.38 -9.45 6.06
C LEU A 111 -2.20 -7.96 6.41
N GLN A 112 -1.42 -7.22 5.63
CA GLN A 112 -1.21 -5.78 5.81
C GLN A 112 -2.55 -5.01 5.76
N ARG A 113 -3.44 -5.35 4.83
CA ARG A 113 -4.77 -4.72 4.73
C ARG A 113 -5.65 -4.97 5.96
N ARG A 114 -5.49 -6.12 6.63
CA ARG A 114 -6.20 -6.41 7.88
C ARG A 114 -5.76 -5.46 9.00
N GLU A 115 -4.48 -5.10 9.04
CA GLU A 115 -3.94 -4.13 9.99
C GLU A 115 -4.49 -2.72 9.76
N PHE A 116 -5.17 -2.43 8.65
CA PHE A 116 -5.82 -1.13 8.44
C PHE A 116 -7.32 -1.14 8.75
N LYS A 117 -7.92 -2.31 9.03
CA LYS A 117 -9.36 -2.40 9.36
C LYS A 117 -9.72 -1.61 10.60
N TRP A 118 -8.82 -1.47 11.59
CA TRP A 118 -9.11 -0.63 12.76
C TRP A 118 -9.04 0.87 12.45
N MET A 119 -8.33 1.29 11.40
CA MET A 119 -8.27 2.70 11.00
C MET A 119 -9.58 3.21 10.38
N THR A 120 -10.48 2.32 9.93
CA THR A 120 -11.80 2.69 9.41
C THR A 120 -12.88 2.80 10.50
N TYR A 121 -12.66 2.24 11.70
CA TYR A 121 -13.64 2.25 12.79
C TYR A 121 -13.48 3.39 13.81
N GLY A 122 -12.72 4.44 13.47
CA GLY A 122 -12.59 5.66 14.28
C GLY A 122 -13.85 6.56 14.36
N LYS A 123 -15.03 6.04 13.98
CA LYS A 123 -16.33 6.57 14.39
C LYS A 123 -17.02 5.51 15.25
N ALA A 124 -16.53 5.32 16.47
CA ALA A 124 -17.43 4.91 17.54
C ALA A 124 -18.18 6.19 17.93
N GLU A 125 -19.38 6.37 17.37
CA GLU A 125 -20.36 7.30 17.94
C GLU A 125 -20.62 6.86 19.39
N VAL A 126 -20.29 7.72 20.34
CA VAL A 126 -20.80 7.71 21.71
C VAL A 126 -21.74 8.90 21.83
#